data_AF-A0A8T5QZK8-F1
#
_entry.id   AF-A0A8T5QZK8-F1
#
_cell.length_a   1.000
_cell.length_b   1.000
_cell.length_c   1.000
_cell.angle_alpha   90.00
_cell.angle_beta   90.00
_cell.angle_gamma   90.00
#
_symmetry.space_group_name_H-M   'P 1'
#
loop_
_entity.id
_entity.type
_entity.pdbx_description
1 polymer ?
#
loop_
_entity_poly.entity_id
_entity_poly.type
_entity_poly.pdbx_seq_one_letter_code
_entity_poly.pdbx_strand_id
1 'polypeptide(L)'
;MLRRIKKDFRFTKSELFQLFLTSLAFGILMALRSLEIISKNAFLEKLVIMTIISYLVLIIHFSFEKLYAVAKGITTRYLFSPVACGIGLYLGTLFFNFIFFLSPGYLFPEINKKRRIGKFRYRTNFMEFSSMCVTGMLGTLFLMGLLMPFKKYTLVGYFIEISAFVAILSLFPFPRTDGFLMLFGNPFHYAFMIGFTLAFVALAFLTNLLFTFGISLVLGFAAFMYYLSLTGDL
;
A
#
# COMPACT_ATOMS: atom_id res chain seq x y z
N MET A 1 -12.43 -5.27 22.27
CA MET A 1 -11.76 -4.84 21.01
C MET A 1 -12.36 -3.55 20.46
N LEU A 2 -13.67 -3.51 20.18
CA LEU A 2 -14.40 -2.35 19.63
C LEU A 2 -14.14 -1.01 20.36
N ARG A 3 -14.13 -1.01 21.70
CA ARG A 3 -13.85 0.20 22.51
C ARG A 3 -12.47 0.80 22.23
N ARG A 4 -11.46 -0.03 21.94
CA ARG A 4 -10.10 0.42 21.59
C ARG A 4 -10.08 1.04 20.20
N ILE A 5 -10.68 0.35 19.22
CA ILE A 5 -10.80 0.86 17.85
C ILE A 5 -11.47 2.24 17.84
N LYS A 6 -12.63 2.39 18.50
CA LYS A 6 -13.36 3.67 18.54
C LYS A 6 -12.57 4.82 19.16
N LYS A 7 -11.70 4.54 20.13
CA LYS A 7 -10.91 5.58 20.82
C LYS A 7 -9.61 5.91 20.08
N ASP A 8 -8.96 4.89 19.53
CA ASP A 8 -7.55 4.98 19.12
C ASP A 8 -7.36 4.99 17.59
N PHE A 9 -8.36 4.57 16.81
CA PHE A 9 -8.33 4.68 15.36
C PHE A 9 -8.65 6.12 14.95
N ARG A 10 -7.60 6.94 14.83
CA ARG A 10 -7.70 8.35 14.40
C ARG A 10 -6.47 8.75 13.61
N PHE A 11 -6.67 9.50 12.54
CA PHE A 11 -5.60 10.25 11.88
C PHE A 11 -5.51 11.64 12.50
N THR A 12 -4.31 12.04 12.86
CA THR A 12 -4.03 13.43 13.27
C THR A 12 -4.05 14.34 12.04
N LYS A 13 -4.28 15.65 12.26
CA LYS A 13 -4.28 16.64 11.17
C LYS A 13 -2.96 16.63 10.39
N SER A 14 -1.84 16.42 11.09
CA SER A 14 -0.51 16.31 10.45
C SER A 14 -0.40 15.08 9.56
N GLU A 15 -0.92 13.92 9.99
CA GLU A 15 -0.96 12.72 9.15
C GLU A 15 -1.82 12.93 7.90
N LEU A 16 -3.00 13.53 8.03
CA LEU A 16 -3.88 13.81 6.90
C LEU A 16 -3.22 14.78 5.90
N PHE A 17 -2.53 15.80 6.39
CA PHE A 17 -1.79 16.74 5.54
C PHE A 17 -0.63 16.05 4.81
N GLN A 18 0.13 15.20 5.49
CA GLN A 18 1.21 14.42 4.89
C GLN A 18 0.69 13.41 3.84
N LEU A 19 -0.45 12.76 4.12
CA LEU A 19 -1.14 11.90 3.16
C LEU A 19 -1.59 12.71 1.94
N PHE A 20 -2.10 13.92 2.14
CA PHE A 20 -2.45 14.83 1.06
C PHE A 20 -1.24 15.19 0.19
N LEU A 21 -0.10 15.56 0.78
CA LEU A 21 1.13 15.84 0.02
C LEU A 21 1.61 14.63 -0.79
N THR A 22 1.52 13.42 -0.21
CA THR A 22 1.88 12.18 -0.91
C THR A 22 0.91 11.93 -2.07
N SER A 23 -0.38 12.08 -1.83
CA SER A 23 -1.42 11.92 -2.86
C SER A 23 -1.31 12.95 -3.98
N LEU A 24 -0.85 14.17 -3.69
CA LEU A 24 -0.60 15.20 -4.69
C LEU A 24 0.56 14.79 -5.59
N ALA A 25 1.63 14.22 -5.04
CA ALA A 25 2.74 13.70 -5.83
C ALA A 25 2.31 12.53 -6.74
N PHE A 26 1.54 11.58 -6.20
CA PHE A 26 0.91 10.52 -7.02
C PHE A 26 0.00 11.12 -8.10
N GLY A 27 -0.81 12.11 -7.73
CA GLY A 27 -1.72 12.81 -8.64
C GLY A 27 -1.01 13.47 -9.81
N ILE A 28 0.13 14.13 -9.57
CA ILE A 28 0.97 14.72 -10.62
C ILE A 28 1.46 13.64 -11.58
N LEU A 29 2.05 12.55 -11.07
CA LEU A 29 2.58 11.46 -11.90
C LEU A 29 1.48 10.80 -12.74
N MET A 30 0.34 10.50 -12.13
CA MET A 30 -0.78 9.87 -12.81
C MET A 30 -1.46 10.81 -13.82
N ALA A 31 -1.54 12.11 -13.51
CA ALA A 31 -2.07 13.10 -14.44
C ALA A 31 -1.18 13.26 -15.66
N LEU A 32 0.15 13.37 -15.48
CA LEU A 32 1.12 13.42 -16.57
C LEU A 32 1.04 12.18 -17.48
N ARG A 33 0.82 11.01 -16.88
CA ARG A 33 0.64 9.76 -17.63
C ARG A 33 -0.63 9.72 -18.46
N SER A 34 -1.71 10.30 -17.94
CA SER A 34 -3.03 10.21 -18.58
C SER A 34 -3.20 11.12 -19.81
N LEU A 35 -2.25 12.01 -20.08
CA LEU A 35 -2.36 13.00 -21.14
C LEU A 35 -1.57 12.60 -22.37
N GLU A 36 -2.26 12.50 -23.49
CA GLU A 36 -1.63 12.38 -24.82
C GLU A 36 -1.16 13.75 -25.35
N ILE A 37 -1.92 14.82 -25.06
CA ILE A 37 -1.61 16.20 -25.43
C ILE A 37 -1.67 17.07 -24.18
N ILE A 38 -0.57 17.79 -23.91
CA ILE A 38 -0.44 18.65 -22.73
C ILE A 38 -1.20 19.96 -22.97
N SER A 39 -2.51 19.96 -22.74
CA SER A 39 -3.28 21.19 -22.55
C SER A 39 -3.35 21.54 -21.07
N LYS A 40 -3.16 22.82 -20.73
CA LYS A 40 -3.14 23.29 -19.33
C LYS A 40 -4.43 22.91 -18.57
N ASN A 41 -5.58 23.04 -19.24
CA ASN A 41 -6.87 22.78 -18.62
C ASN A 41 -7.10 21.27 -18.38
N ALA A 42 -6.77 20.43 -19.37
CA ALA A 42 -6.88 18.98 -19.19
C ALA A 42 -5.93 18.46 -18.10
N PHE A 43 -4.72 19.04 -18.00
CA PHE A 43 -3.78 18.69 -16.94
C PHE A 43 -4.31 19.04 -15.55
N LEU A 44 -4.83 20.25 -15.36
CA LEU A 44 -5.37 20.66 -14.05
C LEU A 44 -6.57 19.80 -13.65
N GLU A 45 -7.47 19.48 -14.59
CA GLU A 45 -8.62 18.60 -14.33
C GLU A 45 -8.15 17.21 -13.89
N LYS A 46 -7.25 16.58 -14.66
CA LYS A 46 -6.70 15.25 -14.32
C LYS A 46 -5.92 15.27 -13.02
N LEU A 47 -5.14 16.31 -12.76
CA LEU A 47 -4.38 16.47 -11.51
C LEU A 47 -5.30 16.44 -10.30
N VAL A 48 -6.41 17.19 -10.33
CA VAL A 48 -7.38 17.24 -9.22
C VAL A 48 -8.01 15.86 -9.02
N ILE A 49 -8.49 15.22 -10.10
CA ILE A 49 -9.13 13.89 -10.02
C ILE A 49 -8.15 12.85 -9.48
N MET A 50 -6.94 12.77 -10.04
CA MET A 50 -5.94 11.78 -9.65
C MET A 50 -5.44 12.00 -8.22
N THR A 51 -5.33 13.25 -7.77
CA THR A 51 -4.97 13.57 -6.39
C THR A 51 -6.04 13.08 -5.41
N ILE A 52 -7.33 13.35 -5.70
CA ILE A 52 -8.45 12.91 -4.85
C ILE A 52 -8.49 11.38 -4.77
N ILE A 53 -8.38 10.69 -5.91
CA ILE A 53 -8.42 9.23 -5.95
C ILE A 53 -7.20 8.64 -5.23
N SER A 54 -6.00 9.19 -5.45
CA SER A 54 -4.79 8.76 -4.73
C SER A 54 -4.92 8.95 -3.23
N TYR A 55 -5.51 10.06 -2.79
CA TYR A 55 -5.77 10.31 -1.37
C TYR A 55 -6.71 9.26 -0.78
N LEU A 56 -7.78 8.89 -1.51
CA LEU A 56 -8.71 7.84 -1.09
C LEU A 56 -8.03 6.46 -1.03
N VAL A 57 -7.18 6.11 -2.00
CA VAL A 57 -6.44 4.84 -1.98
C VAL A 57 -5.47 4.79 -0.79
N LEU A 58 -4.68 5.86 -0.57
CA LEU A 58 -3.71 5.90 0.53
C LEU A 58 -4.41 5.88 1.90
N ILE A 59 -5.49 6.65 2.08
CA ILE A 59 -6.21 6.63 3.36
C ILE A 59 -6.81 5.26 3.65
N ILE A 60 -7.31 4.56 2.64
CA ILE A 60 -7.79 3.18 2.75
C ILE A 60 -6.65 2.24 3.15
N HIS A 61 -5.54 2.28 2.41
CA HIS A 61 -4.38 1.45 2.64
C HIS A 61 -3.89 1.55 4.09
N PHE A 62 -3.59 2.78 4.54
CA PHE A 62 -3.12 3.03 5.89
C PHE A 62 -4.19 2.87 6.97
N SER A 63 -5.48 2.93 6.60
CA SER A 63 -6.56 2.61 7.54
C SER A 63 -6.55 1.14 7.92
N PHE A 64 -6.35 0.22 6.96
CA PHE A 64 -6.24 -1.21 7.25
C PHE A 64 -5.03 -1.53 8.13
N GLU A 65 -3.88 -0.93 7.85
CA GLU A 65 -2.69 -1.06 8.71
C GLU A 65 -2.95 -0.53 10.13
N LYS A 66 -3.54 0.67 10.24
CA LYS A 66 -3.81 1.31 11.54
C LYS A 66 -4.86 0.54 12.33
N LEU A 67 -5.86 -0.06 11.68
CA LEU A 67 -6.82 -0.97 12.32
C LEU A 67 -6.11 -2.18 12.93
N TYR A 68 -5.20 -2.82 12.18
CA TYR A 68 -4.39 -3.93 12.70
C TYR A 68 -3.51 -3.49 13.89
N ALA A 69 -2.83 -2.35 13.76
CA ALA A 69 -1.98 -1.81 14.81
C ALA A 69 -2.76 -1.56 16.11
N VAL A 70 -3.92 -0.91 16.02
CA VAL A 70 -4.79 -0.63 17.18
C VAL A 70 -5.29 -1.94 17.82
N ALA A 71 -5.65 -2.95 17.02
CA ALA A 71 -6.03 -4.27 17.52
C ALA A 71 -4.90 -4.93 18.32
N LYS A 72 -3.64 -4.76 17.89
CA LYS A 72 -2.46 -5.29 18.59
C LYS A 72 -1.96 -4.41 19.74
N GLY A 73 -2.47 -3.20 19.89
CA GLY A 73 -2.06 -2.24 20.93
C GLY A 73 -0.82 -1.43 20.56
N ILE A 74 -0.57 -1.29 19.26
CA ILE A 74 0.49 -0.49 18.65
C ILE A 74 -0.13 0.87 18.29
N THR A 75 0.57 1.95 18.60
CA THR A 75 0.22 3.30 18.14
C THR A 75 1.02 3.58 16.88
N THR A 76 0.38 4.06 15.82
CA THR A 76 1.05 4.34 14.55
C THR A 76 0.91 5.80 14.17
N ARG A 77 1.94 6.33 13.51
CA ARG A 77 1.95 7.67 12.94
C ARG A 77 2.39 7.59 11.48
N TYR A 78 1.60 8.14 10.57
CA TYR A 78 2.03 8.28 9.18
C TYR A 78 3.17 9.30 9.07
N LEU A 79 4.24 8.90 8.38
CA LEU A 79 5.39 9.75 8.08
C LEU A 79 5.61 9.82 6.57
N PHE A 80 5.54 11.03 6.05
CA PHE A 80 5.90 11.36 4.68
C PHE A 80 7.42 11.30 4.48
N SER A 81 7.85 10.75 3.35
CA SER A 81 9.25 10.74 2.92
C SER A 81 9.47 11.79 1.82
N PRO A 82 9.89 13.03 2.15
CA PRO A 82 10.10 14.08 1.15
C PRO A 82 11.17 13.70 0.13
N VAL A 83 12.20 12.96 0.55
CA VAL A 83 13.29 12.51 -0.34
C VAL A 83 12.77 11.51 -1.36
N ALA A 84 12.02 10.48 -0.93
CA ALA A 84 11.44 9.51 -1.86
C ALA A 84 10.41 10.16 -2.79
N CYS A 85 9.66 11.14 -2.29
CA CYS A 85 8.72 11.93 -3.09
C CYS A 85 9.44 12.76 -4.17
N GLY A 86 10.48 13.51 -3.79
CA GLY A 86 11.25 14.33 -4.71
C GLY A 86 11.95 13.51 -5.78
N ILE A 87 12.61 12.41 -5.40
CA ILE A 87 13.24 11.47 -6.35
C ILE A 87 12.18 10.86 -7.26
N GLY A 88 11.03 10.45 -6.72
CA GLY A 88 9.96 9.85 -7.51
C GLY A 88 9.33 10.79 -8.54
N LEU A 89 9.12 12.04 -8.15
CA LEU A 89 8.67 13.09 -9.07
C LEU A 89 9.71 13.37 -10.16
N TYR A 90 11.00 13.46 -9.79
CA TYR A 90 12.09 13.69 -10.74
C TYR A 90 12.24 12.55 -11.75
N LEU A 91 12.23 11.30 -11.29
CA LEU A 91 12.31 10.14 -12.18
C LEU A 91 11.04 10.01 -13.04
N GLY A 92 9.86 10.20 -12.45
CA GLY A 92 8.60 10.09 -13.17
C GLY A 92 8.44 11.12 -14.30
N THR A 93 8.98 12.33 -14.13
CA THR A 93 9.00 13.33 -15.20
C THR A 93 10.06 13.03 -16.26
N LEU A 94 11.25 12.53 -15.88
CA LEU A 94 12.31 12.20 -16.83
C LEU A 94 11.99 11.00 -17.73
N PHE A 95 11.43 9.93 -17.15
CA PHE A 95 11.19 8.69 -17.87
C PHE A 95 9.84 8.66 -18.61
N PHE A 96 9.20 9.83 -18.80
CA PHE A 96 7.96 10.02 -19.57
C PHE A 96 7.00 8.84 -19.43
N ASN A 97 6.65 8.51 -18.18
CA ASN A 97 5.66 7.50 -17.83
C ASN A 97 6.07 6.02 -17.88
N PHE A 98 7.35 5.68 -18.03
CA PHE A 98 7.78 4.26 -18.00
C PHE A 98 8.13 3.75 -16.60
N ILE A 99 8.84 4.55 -15.80
CA ILE A 99 9.31 4.13 -14.48
C ILE A 99 8.74 5.07 -13.42
N PHE A 100 7.77 4.55 -12.67
CA PHE A 100 7.24 5.26 -11.52
C PHE A 100 7.81 4.64 -10.26
N PHE A 101 8.69 5.37 -9.61
CA PHE A 101 9.14 5.02 -8.28
C PHE A 101 8.68 6.09 -7.31
N LEU A 102 7.52 5.89 -6.68
CA LEU A 102 7.04 6.80 -5.64
C LEU A 102 6.69 5.99 -4.39
N SER A 103 7.43 6.19 -3.31
CA SER A 103 7.10 5.54 -2.05
C SER A 103 5.79 6.10 -1.51
N PRO A 104 4.80 5.26 -1.14
CA PRO A 104 3.53 5.70 -0.57
C PRO A 104 3.64 6.27 0.85
N GLY A 105 4.86 6.46 1.37
CA GLY A 105 5.11 6.75 2.79
C GLY A 105 5.11 5.47 3.61
N TYR A 106 4.99 5.62 4.93
CA TYR A 106 4.92 4.48 5.86
C TYR A 106 4.26 4.88 7.17
N LEU A 107 3.66 3.90 7.85
CA LEU A 107 3.28 4.05 9.27
C LEU A 107 4.49 3.70 10.15
N PHE A 108 4.92 4.65 10.96
CA PHE A 108 5.90 4.41 12.01
C PHE A 108 5.21 3.79 13.24
N PRO A 109 5.53 2.53 13.60
CA PRO A 109 4.90 1.87 14.73
C PRO A 109 5.62 2.20 16.05
N GLU A 110 4.89 2.72 17.02
CA GLU A 110 5.32 2.97 18.39
C GLU A 110 4.61 2.01 19.35
N ILE A 111 5.36 1.34 20.22
CA ILE A 111 4.77 0.42 21.20
C ILE A 111 4.21 1.21 22.38
N ASN A 112 2.91 1.08 22.60
CA ASN A 112 2.29 1.59 23.82
C ASN A 112 2.36 0.53 24.93
N LYS A 113 3.40 0.60 25.78
CA LYS A 113 3.63 -0.34 26.89
C LYS A 113 2.39 -0.50 27.80
N LYS A 114 1.67 0.60 28.08
CA LYS A 114 0.46 0.60 28.92
C LYS A 114 -0.67 -0.25 28.34
N ARG A 115 -0.72 -0.43 27.02
CA ARG A 115 -1.77 -1.20 26.32
C ARG A 115 -1.45 -2.68 26.17
N ARG A 116 -0.25 -3.11 26.54
CA ARG A 116 0.23 -4.50 26.41
C ARG A 116 0.40 -5.22 27.76
N ILE A 117 -0.15 -4.66 28.85
CA ILE A 117 -0.17 -5.33 30.16
C ILE A 117 -0.86 -6.70 30.00
N GLY A 118 -0.18 -7.76 30.44
CA GLY A 118 -0.63 -9.15 30.32
C GLY A 118 -0.30 -9.85 28.99
N LYS A 119 0.36 -9.18 28.03
CA LYS A 119 0.91 -9.86 26.85
C LYS A 119 2.31 -10.40 27.14
N PHE A 120 2.58 -11.62 26.68
CA PHE A 120 3.79 -12.40 26.98
C PHE A 120 5.12 -11.74 26.56
N ARG A 121 5.11 -10.68 25.73
CA ARG A 121 6.31 -9.96 25.29
C ARG A 121 6.05 -8.45 25.19
N TYR A 122 6.76 -7.65 25.99
CA TYR A 122 6.73 -6.18 25.93
C TYR A 122 7.66 -5.60 24.84
N ARG A 123 8.44 -6.44 24.16
CA ARG A 123 9.39 -6.02 23.13
C ARG A 123 8.73 -5.85 21.77
N THR A 124 9.39 -5.07 20.93
CA THR A 124 9.09 -4.88 19.52
C THR A 124 9.17 -6.22 18.81
N ASN A 125 8.05 -6.68 18.26
CA ASN A 125 8.04 -7.87 17.42
C ASN A 125 7.95 -7.40 15.97
N PHE A 126 9.05 -7.49 15.22
CA PHE A 126 9.07 -7.11 13.80
C PHE A 126 8.06 -7.93 12.98
N MET A 127 7.73 -9.15 13.41
CA MET A 127 6.67 -9.94 12.79
C MET A 127 5.29 -9.25 12.87
N GLU A 128 4.99 -8.53 13.96
CA GLU A 128 3.73 -7.76 14.05
C GLU A 128 3.72 -6.57 13.10
N PHE A 129 4.88 -5.98 12.81
CA PHE A 129 4.99 -4.90 11.84
C PHE A 129 4.83 -5.43 10.41
N SER A 130 5.44 -6.58 10.10
CA SER A 130 5.21 -7.29 8.84
C SER A 130 3.72 -7.59 8.64
N SER A 131 3.03 -8.17 9.63
CA SER A 131 1.58 -8.44 9.53
C SER A 131 0.73 -7.17 9.41
N MET A 132 1.16 -6.04 9.99
CA MET A 132 0.49 -4.76 9.84
C MET A 132 0.53 -4.31 8.38
N CYS A 133 1.71 -4.31 7.77
CA CYS A 133 1.92 -3.97 6.36
C CYS A 133 1.16 -4.89 5.40
N VAL A 134 1.20 -6.21 5.65
CA VAL A 134 0.41 -7.20 4.91
C VAL A 134 -1.09 -6.85 4.95
N THR A 135 -1.61 -6.42 6.10
CA THR A 135 -3.04 -6.07 6.24
C THR A 135 -3.41 -4.84 5.41
N GLY A 136 -2.55 -3.82 5.35
CA GLY A 136 -2.74 -2.64 4.49
C GLY A 136 -2.83 -3.00 3.01
N MET A 137 -1.87 -3.82 2.56
CA MET A 137 -1.79 -4.29 1.18
C MET A 137 -2.99 -5.18 0.80
N LEU A 138 -3.33 -6.17 1.64
CA LEU A 138 -4.50 -7.03 1.40
C LEU A 138 -5.80 -6.24 1.40
N GLY A 139 -5.96 -5.27 2.30
CA GLY A 139 -7.15 -4.40 2.32
C GLY A 139 -7.30 -3.57 1.04
N THR A 140 -6.18 -3.08 0.50
CA THR A 140 -6.14 -2.34 -0.77
C THR A 140 -6.49 -3.24 -1.95
N LEU A 141 -5.86 -4.42 -2.06
CA LEU A 141 -6.14 -5.40 -3.13
C LEU A 141 -7.56 -5.94 -3.06
N PHE A 142 -8.10 -6.15 -1.85
CA PHE A 142 -9.47 -6.59 -1.66
C PHE A 142 -10.47 -5.57 -2.19
N LEU A 143 -10.33 -4.29 -1.84
CA LEU A 143 -11.21 -3.24 -2.37
C LEU A 143 -11.03 -3.04 -3.87
N MET A 144 -9.80 -3.12 -4.38
CA MET A 144 -9.53 -3.13 -5.82
C MET A 144 -10.32 -4.26 -6.50
N GLY A 145 -10.22 -5.48 -5.97
CA GLY A 145 -10.93 -6.66 -6.44
C GLY A 145 -12.45 -6.51 -6.43
N LEU A 146 -13.02 -5.99 -5.34
CA LEU A 146 -14.45 -5.72 -5.24
C LEU A 146 -14.96 -4.72 -6.28
N LEU A 147 -14.12 -3.76 -6.68
CA LEU A 147 -14.47 -2.74 -7.66
C LEU A 147 -14.21 -3.16 -9.11
N MET A 148 -13.49 -4.26 -9.36
CA MET A 148 -13.18 -4.77 -10.70
C MET A 148 -14.40 -4.91 -11.64
N PRO A 149 -15.59 -5.41 -11.19
CA PRO A 149 -16.78 -5.50 -12.06
C PRO A 149 -17.25 -4.13 -12.59
N PHE A 150 -16.89 -3.05 -11.89
CA PHE A 150 -17.28 -1.68 -12.20
C PHE A 150 -16.17 -0.91 -12.94
N LYS A 151 -15.11 -1.58 -13.44
CA LYS A 151 -13.97 -0.93 -14.12
C LYS A 151 -14.34 -0.09 -15.34
N LYS A 152 -15.52 -0.31 -15.94
CA LYS A 152 -16.04 0.49 -17.07
C LYS A 152 -16.28 1.95 -16.71
N TYR A 153 -16.47 2.27 -15.43
CA TYR A 153 -16.62 3.66 -14.98
C TYR A 153 -15.25 4.29 -14.79
N THR A 154 -15.00 5.44 -15.42
CA THR A 154 -13.69 6.10 -15.47
C THR A 154 -13.05 6.29 -14.10
N LEU A 155 -13.81 6.79 -13.11
CA LEU A 155 -13.31 7.00 -11.74
C LEU A 155 -12.92 5.69 -11.05
N VAL A 156 -13.66 4.60 -11.30
CA VAL A 156 -13.35 3.28 -10.76
C VAL A 156 -12.11 2.72 -11.42
N GLY A 157 -11.96 2.91 -12.74
CA GLY A 157 -10.75 2.56 -13.48
C GLY A 157 -9.50 3.20 -12.88
N TYR A 158 -9.54 4.52 -12.63
CA TYR A 158 -8.45 5.23 -11.96
C TYR A 158 -8.20 4.73 -10.53
N PHE A 159 -9.25 4.42 -9.77
CA PHE A 159 -9.10 3.85 -8.43
C PHE A 159 -8.39 2.50 -8.45
N ILE A 160 -8.77 1.60 -9.37
CA ILE A 160 -8.15 0.28 -9.55
C ILE A 160 -6.69 0.45 -9.94
N GLU A 161 -6.41 1.32 -10.91
CA GLU A 161 -5.06 1.57 -11.38
C GLU A 161 -4.16 2.12 -10.26
N ILE A 162 -4.60 3.15 -9.55
CA ILE A 162 -3.82 3.73 -8.44
C ILE A 162 -3.66 2.72 -7.30
N SER A 163 -4.68 1.91 -7.01
CA SER A 163 -4.59 0.82 -6.01
C SER A 163 -3.53 -0.20 -6.38
N ALA A 164 -3.45 -0.58 -7.67
CA ALA A 164 -2.42 -1.48 -8.17
C ALA A 164 -1.02 -0.85 -8.03
N PHE A 165 -0.86 0.42 -8.38
CA PHE A 165 0.40 1.15 -8.20
C PHE A 165 0.84 1.18 -6.74
N VAL A 166 -0.05 1.57 -5.82
CA VAL A 166 0.25 1.61 -4.38
C VAL A 166 0.63 0.23 -3.87
N ALA A 167 -0.11 -0.83 -4.25
CA ALA A 167 0.19 -2.20 -3.82
C ALA A 167 1.57 -2.68 -4.30
N ILE A 168 1.93 -2.43 -5.57
CA ILE A 168 3.25 -2.78 -6.12
C ILE A 168 4.35 -1.95 -5.45
N LEU A 169 4.13 -0.65 -5.28
CA LEU A 169 5.13 0.26 -4.71
C LEU A 169 5.39 -0.03 -3.23
N SER A 170 4.38 -0.47 -2.48
CA SER A 170 4.53 -0.95 -1.10
C SER A 170 5.34 -2.25 -0.97
N LEU A 171 5.56 -3.01 -2.05
CA LEU A 171 6.41 -4.21 -2.00
C LEU A 171 7.90 -3.89 -2.06
N PHE A 172 8.33 -2.74 -2.57
CA PHE A 172 9.76 -2.51 -2.72
C PHE A 172 10.45 -2.40 -1.35
N PRO A 173 11.56 -3.10 -1.11
CA PRO A 173 12.18 -3.21 0.21
C PRO A 173 13.10 -2.02 0.51
N PHE A 174 12.59 -0.79 0.36
CA PHE A 174 13.36 0.42 0.67
C PHE A 174 13.30 0.77 2.15
N PRO A 175 14.36 1.35 2.74
CA PRO A 175 14.35 1.75 4.14
C PRO A 175 13.11 2.58 4.48
N ARG A 176 12.42 2.19 5.57
CA ARG A 176 11.19 2.84 6.04
C ARG A 176 10.04 2.76 5.03
N THR A 177 9.86 1.62 4.39
CA THR A 177 8.66 1.30 3.58
C THR A 177 8.05 -0.01 4.07
N ASP A 178 6.83 -0.30 3.65
CA ASP A 178 6.11 -1.51 4.02
C ASP A 178 6.87 -2.77 3.58
N GLY A 179 7.45 -2.76 2.37
CA GLY A 179 8.29 -3.83 1.83
C GLY A 179 9.46 -4.18 2.73
N PHE A 180 10.13 -3.16 3.28
CA PHE A 180 11.23 -3.36 4.23
C PHE A 180 10.74 -3.96 5.54
N LEU A 181 9.64 -3.46 6.11
CA LEU A 181 9.07 -4.01 7.35
C LEU A 181 8.57 -5.45 7.17
N MET A 182 8.04 -5.78 5.99
CA MET A 182 7.64 -7.13 5.63
C MET A 182 8.85 -8.06 5.53
N LEU A 183 9.86 -7.68 4.75
CA LEU A 183 11.07 -8.48 4.52
C LEU A 183 11.82 -8.78 5.83
N PHE A 184 12.08 -7.77 6.65
CA PHE A 184 12.83 -7.95 7.90
C PHE A 184 11.96 -8.46 9.07
N GLY A 185 10.64 -8.32 8.98
CA GLY A 185 9.74 -8.82 10.02
C GLY A 185 9.37 -10.28 9.86
N ASN A 186 9.07 -10.70 8.63
CA ASN A 186 8.89 -12.10 8.29
C ASN A 186 9.15 -12.28 6.78
N PRO A 187 10.35 -12.75 6.38
CA PRO A 187 10.70 -12.96 4.98
C PRO A 187 9.69 -13.85 4.22
N PHE A 188 9.05 -14.80 4.90
CA PHE A 188 8.03 -15.65 4.31
C PHE A 188 6.75 -14.88 3.94
N HIS A 189 6.32 -13.91 4.77
CA HIS A 189 5.21 -13.02 4.40
C HIS A 189 5.57 -12.21 3.16
N TYR A 190 6.81 -11.71 3.11
CA TYR A 190 7.28 -10.91 1.99
C TYR A 190 7.29 -11.69 0.68
N ALA A 191 7.83 -12.92 0.67
CA ALA A 191 7.82 -13.80 -0.49
C ALA A 191 6.39 -14.10 -0.97
N PHE A 192 5.49 -14.44 -0.05
CA PHE A 192 4.07 -14.66 -0.36
C PHE A 192 3.43 -13.40 -0.98
N MET A 193 3.63 -12.23 -0.36
CA MET A 193 3.00 -10.99 -0.81
C MET A 193 3.54 -10.52 -2.17
N ILE A 194 4.81 -10.77 -2.50
CA ILE A 194 5.32 -10.50 -3.85
C ILE A 194 4.55 -11.33 -4.87
N GLY A 195 4.53 -12.66 -4.69
CA GLY A 195 3.88 -13.57 -5.64
C GLY A 195 2.38 -13.27 -5.76
N PHE A 196 1.71 -13.06 -4.63
CA PHE A 196 0.29 -12.76 -4.57
C PHE A 196 -0.04 -11.43 -5.27
N THR A 197 0.61 -10.33 -4.88
CA THR A 197 0.28 -8.99 -5.40
C THR A 197 0.60 -8.84 -6.88
N LEU A 198 1.75 -9.35 -7.34
CA LEU A 198 2.11 -9.27 -8.76
C LEU A 198 1.14 -10.06 -9.64
N ALA A 199 0.80 -11.29 -9.22
CA ALA A 199 -0.21 -12.09 -9.89
C ALA A 199 -1.59 -11.41 -9.87
N PHE A 200 -1.97 -10.85 -8.73
CA PHE A 200 -3.28 -10.21 -8.56
C PHE A 200 -3.42 -9.00 -9.47
N VAL A 201 -2.43 -8.12 -9.50
CA VAL A 201 -2.44 -6.94 -10.37
C VAL A 201 -2.45 -7.35 -11.85
N ALA A 202 -1.63 -8.33 -12.25
CA ALA A 202 -1.60 -8.80 -13.64
C ALA A 202 -2.95 -9.39 -14.08
N LEU A 203 -3.55 -10.24 -13.25
CA LEU A 203 -4.81 -10.93 -13.56
C LEU A 203 -6.05 -10.03 -13.40
N ALA A 204 -5.97 -8.97 -12.58
CA ALA A 204 -7.07 -8.03 -12.37
C ALA A 204 -7.54 -7.35 -13.67
N PHE A 205 -6.65 -7.20 -14.66
CA PHE A 205 -7.01 -6.62 -15.95
C PHE A 205 -7.53 -7.66 -16.96
N LEU A 206 -7.24 -8.94 -16.75
CA LEU A 206 -7.46 -10.03 -17.72
C LEU A 206 -8.65 -10.92 -17.38
N THR A 207 -8.96 -11.12 -16.10
CA THR A 207 -9.91 -12.15 -15.65
C THR A 207 -10.94 -11.61 -14.65
N ASN A 208 -11.85 -12.47 -14.18
CA ASN A 208 -12.83 -12.12 -13.15
C ASN A 208 -12.23 -12.20 -11.74
N LEU A 209 -12.91 -11.60 -10.75
CA LEU A 209 -12.43 -11.53 -9.36
C LEU A 209 -12.07 -12.89 -8.76
N LEU A 210 -12.90 -13.93 -8.98
CA LEU A 210 -12.68 -15.25 -8.39
C LEU A 210 -11.41 -15.92 -8.96
N PHE A 211 -11.22 -15.87 -10.28
CA PHE A 211 -9.99 -16.39 -10.91
C PHE A 211 -8.76 -15.58 -10.51
N THR A 212 -8.86 -14.24 -10.50
CA THR A 212 -7.78 -13.37 -10.02
C THR A 212 -7.37 -13.78 -8.61
N PHE A 213 -8.32 -13.91 -7.68
CA PHE A 213 -8.00 -14.24 -6.29
C PHE A 213 -7.42 -15.66 -6.15
N GLY A 214 -8.04 -16.65 -6.81
CA GLY A 214 -7.63 -18.05 -6.75
C GLY A 214 -6.22 -18.29 -7.29
N ILE A 215 -5.94 -17.82 -8.51
CA ILE A 215 -4.62 -18.00 -9.14
C ILE A 215 -3.55 -17.20 -8.39
N SER A 216 -3.86 -15.99 -7.92
CA SER A 216 -2.90 -15.19 -7.14
C SER A 216 -2.55 -15.85 -5.81
N LEU A 217 -3.51 -16.52 -5.16
CA LEU A 217 -3.25 -17.28 -3.94
C LEU A 217 -2.31 -18.47 -4.21
N VAL A 218 -2.53 -19.20 -5.31
CA VAL A 218 -1.64 -20.29 -5.73
C VAL A 218 -0.23 -19.78 -6.02
N LEU A 219 -0.10 -18.67 -6.77
CA LEU A 219 1.21 -18.10 -7.11
C LEU A 219 1.92 -17.48 -5.90
N GLY A 220 1.19 -16.85 -4.98
CA GLY A 220 1.73 -16.40 -3.70
C GLY A 220 2.24 -17.56 -2.86
N PHE A 221 1.48 -18.67 -2.78
CA PHE A 221 1.91 -19.86 -2.06
C PHE A 221 3.11 -20.54 -2.72
N ALA A 222 3.16 -20.60 -4.06
CA ALA A 222 4.32 -21.11 -4.78
C ALA A 222 5.58 -20.27 -4.50
N ALA A 223 5.48 -18.93 -4.47
CA ALA A 223 6.58 -18.05 -4.11
C ALA A 223 7.06 -18.27 -2.66
N PHE A 224 6.12 -18.49 -1.73
CA PHE A 224 6.43 -18.88 -0.35
C PHE A 224 7.19 -20.22 -0.28
N MET A 225 6.71 -21.26 -0.97
CA MET A 225 7.35 -22.58 -0.96
C MET A 225 8.73 -22.56 -1.62
N TYR A 226 8.88 -21.79 -2.70
CA TYR A 226 10.17 -21.58 -3.33
C TYR A 226 11.17 -20.93 -2.36
N TYR A 227 10.75 -19.87 -1.66
CA TYR A 227 11.60 -19.22 -0.67
C TYR A 227 11.96 -20.16 0.49
N LEU A 228 11.00 -20.95 0.99
CA LEU A 228 11.24 -21.95 2.04
C LEU A 228 12.25 -23.03 1.60
N SER A 229 12.18 -23.48 0.35
CA SER A 229 13.15 -24.44 -0.18
C SER A 229 14.58 -23.88 -0.25
N LEU A 230 14.72 -22.55 -0.42
CA LEU A 230 16.03 -21.88 -0.46
C LEU A 230 16.65 -21.72 0.93
N THR A 231 15.86 -21.60 2.00
CA THR A 231 16.39 -21.45 3.36
C THR A 231 16.79 -22.77 4.02
N GLY A 232 16.36 -23.91 3.47
CA GLY A 232 16.70 -25.24 3.98
C GLY A 232 15.98 -25.63 5.27
N ASP A 233 14.89 -24.93 5.62
CA ASP A 233 14.07 -25.18 6.82
C ASP A 233 13.01 -26.29 6.62
N LEU A 234 13.26 -27.25 5.72
CA LEU A 234 12.36 -28.37 5.39
C LEU A 234 12.86 -29.70 5.97
#